data_AF-A0A2K6PY37-F1
#
_entry.id   AF-A0A2K6PY37-F1
#
_cell.length_a   1.000
_cell.length_b   1.000
_cell.length_c   1.000
_cell.angle_alpha   90.00
_cell.angle_beta   90.00
_cell.angle_gamma   90.00
#
_symmetry.space_group_name_H-M   'P 1'
#
loop_
_entity.id
_entity.type
_entity.pdbx_description
1 polymer ?
#
loop_
_entity_poly.entity_id
_entity_poly.type
_entity_poly.pdbx_seq_one_letter_code
_entity_poly.pdbx_strand_id
1 'polypeptide(L)' 'CTQVLSAQSWSGTPPCSTAREGAQTSLHCALAEGLEPLSGKYFSDCKRTWVSPRARNNKTAERLWNVSCELLGIRWQ' A
#
# COMPACT_ATOMS: atom_id res chain seq x y z
N CYS A 1 24.35 9.81 12.26
CA CYS A 1 24.61 10.32 13.62
C CYS A 1 23.42 11.18 14.01
N THR A 2 22.45 10.68 14.76
CA THR A 2 22.59 10.44 16.21
C THR A 2 21.98 9.10 16.58
N GLN A 3 22.78 8.23 17.19
CA GLN A 3 22.27 7.03 17.84
C GLN A 3 21.39 7.46 19.01
N VAL A 4 20.14 7.01 19.02
CA VAL A 4 19.46 6.69 20.28
C VAL A 4 18.97 5.26 20.14
N LEU A 5 19.83 4.35 20.59
CA LEU A 5 19.43 3.02 20.99
C LEU A 5 18.47 3.19 22.19
N SER A 6 17.18 2.97 21.96
CA SER A 6 16.34 2.36 22.97
C SER A 6 15.64 1.16 22.34
N ALA A 7 16.48 0.22 21.89
CA ALA A 7 16.14 -1.18 21.94
C ALA A 7 15.92 -1.55 23.42
N GLN A 8 14.71 -1.31 23.92
CA GLN A 8 14.23 -1.94 25.14
C GLN A 8 13.45 -3.17 24.73
N SER A 9 14.09 -4.30 25.04
CA SER A 9 13.66 -5.68 24.87
C SER A 9 12.19 -5.91 25.21
N TRP A 10 11.33 -6.04 24.20
CA TRP A 10 10.08 -6.80 24.35
C TRP A 10 10.26 -8.11 23.58
N SER A 11 10.61 -9.16 24.32
CA SER A 11 10.57 -10.55 23.89
C SER A 11 9.12 -10.95 23.60
N GLY A 12 8.56 -10.52 22.48
CA GLY A 12 7.22 -10.96 22.07
C GLY A 12 6.44 -10.12 21.05
N THR A 13 6.95 -8.96 20.60
CA THR A 13 6.24 -8.19 19.55
C THR A 13 6.79 -8.57 18.16
N PRO A 14 5.96 -9.03 17.21
CA PRO A 14 6.43 -9.29 15.85
C PRO A 14 7.01 -8.00 15.26
N PRO A 15 8.03 -8.07 14.39
CA PRO A 15 8.62 -6.89 13.76
C PRO A 15 7.56 -6.22 12.87
N CYS A 16 6.83 -5.29 13.47
CA CYS A 16 6.01 -4.32 12.77
C CYS A 16 6.97 -3.22 12.32
N SER A 17 7.07 -3.00 11.02
CA SER A 17 7.77 -1.84 10.46
C SER A 17 7.36 -0.56 11.19
N THR A 18 8.30 0.34 11.43
CA THR A 18 7.99 1.59 12.12
C THR A 18 6.97 2.42 11.33
N ALA A 19 6.21 3.28 12.01
CA ALA A 19 5.25 4.17 11.35
C ALA A 19 5.91 5.01 10.24
N ARG A 20 7.18 5.39 10.45
CA ARG A 20 7.99 6.14 9.49
C ARG A 20 8.27 5.33 8.22
N GLU A 21 8.68 4.09 8.37
CA GLU A 21 8.98 3.18 7.24
C GLU A 21 7.71 2.87 6.45
N GLY A 22 6.58 2.63 7.13
CA GLY A 22 5.30 2.36 6.47
C GLY A 22 4.75 3.56 5.68
N ALA A 23 4.91 4.78 6.20
CA ALA A 23 4.43 6.00 5.53
C ALA A 23 5.26 6.40 4.29
N GLN A 24 6.51 5.94 4.20
CA GLN A 24 7.45 6.38 3.17
C GLN A 24 6.95 6.09 1.75
N THR A 25 6.41 4.90 1.51
CA THR A 25 5.93 4.51 0.16
C THR A 25 4.73 5.36 -0.27
N SER A 26 3.80 5.64 0.65
CA SER A 26 2.65 6.50 0.37
C SER A 26 3.09 7.93 0.02
N LEU A 27 4.06 8.48 0.76
CA LEU A 27 4.62 9.79 0.46
C LEU A 27 5.35 9.81 -0.87
N HIS A 28 6.09 8.74 -1.20
CA HIS A 28 6.77 8.62 -2.49
C HIS A 28 5.77 8.65 -3.65
N CYS A 29 4.68 7.88 -3.58
CA CYS A 29 3.65 7.88 -4.63
C CYS A 29 2.90 9.21 -4.77
N ALA A 30 2.79 9.99 -3.68
CA ALA A 30 2.08 11.27 -3.69
C ALA A 30 2.96 12.45 -4.15
N LEU A 31 4.28 12.37 -3.93
CA LEU A 31 5.18 13.51 -4.08
C LEU A 31 6.24 13.35 -5.17
N ALA A 32 6.57 12.12 -5.59
CA ALA A 32 7.65 11.92 -6.56
C ALA A 32 7.20 12.28 -7.97
N GLU A 33 7.92 13.21 -8.58
CA GLU A 33 7.76 13.61 -9.98
C GLU A 33 8.11 12.46 -10.93
N GLY A 34 7.40 12.35 -12.05
CA GLY A 34 7.66 11.33 -13.08
C GLY A 34 7.00 9.97 -12.82
N LEU A 35 6.16 9.87 -11.78
CA LEU A 35 5.34 8.69 -11.49
C LEU A 35 4.01 8.66 -12.25
N GLU A 36 3.60 9.78 -12.88
CA GLU A 36 2.38 9.91 -13.68
C GLU A 36 2.23 8.81 -14.74
N PRO A 37 3.25 8.47 -15.56
CA PRO A 37 3.14 7.37 -16.53
C PRO A 37 3.05 5.99 -15.87
N LEU A 38 3.33 5.88 -14.57
CA LEU A 38 3.24 4.64 -13.78
C LEU A 38 1.95 4.56 -12.97
N SER A 39 0.97 5.42 -13.23
CA SER A 39 -0.35 5.33 -12.61
C SER A 39 -0.98 3.94 -12.79
N GLY A 40 -1.59 3.42 -11.73
CA GLY A 40 -2.16 2.07 -11.69
C GLY A 40 -1.14 0.93 -11.47
N LYS A 41 0.14 1.24 -11.24
CA LYS A 41 1.14 0.25 -10.80
C LYS A 41 1.20 0.17 -9.27
N TYR A 42 1.71 -0.95 -8.78
CA TYR A 42 1.85 -1.21 -7.35
C TYR A 42 3.27 -0.94 -6.88
N PHE A 43 3.40 -0.32 -5.71
CA PHE A 43 4.67 0.06 -5.12
C PHE A 43 4.80 -0.53 -3.70
N SER A 44 6.00 -1.02 -3.38
CA SER A 44 6.42 -1.46 -2.04
C SER A 44 7.83 -0.95 -1.81
N ASP A 45 8.13 -0.48 -0.60
CA ASP A 45 9.45 0.05 -0.23
C ASP A 45 9.95 1.14 -1.21
N CYS A 46 9.05 2.05 -1.59
CA CYS A 46 9.29 3.10 -2.59
C CYS A 46 9.74 2.59 -3.98
N LYS A 47 9.46 1.34 -4.31
CA LYS A 47 9.84 0.73 -5.59
C LYS A 47 8.66 0.03 -6.23
N ARG A 48 8.64 -0.01 -7.56
CA ARG A 48 7.61 -0.74 -8.29
C ARG A 48 7.78 -2.24 -8.06
N THR A 49 6.70 -2.88 -7.63
CA THR A 49 6.70 -4.30 -7.28
C THR A 49 5.56 -5.03 -7.99
N TRP A 50 5.75 -6.34 -8.18
CA TRP A 50 4.73 -7.19 -8.79
C TRP A 50 3.60 -7.50 -7.81
N VAL A 51 2.37 -7.21 -8.22
CA VAL A 51 1.17 -7.62 -7.49
C VAL A 51 0.97 -9.13 -7.59
N SER A 52 0.28 -9.72 -6.61
CA SER A 52 -0.09 -11.14 -6.67
C SER A 52 -0.96 -11.46 -7.89
N PRO A 53 -0.92 -12.68 -8.45
CA PRO A 53 -1.74 -13.04 -9.60
C PRO A 53 -3.25 -12.84 -9.36
N ARG A 54 -3.71 -13.11 -8.13
CA ARG A 54 -5.11 -12.94 -7.75
C ARG A 54 -5.54 -11.47 -7.78
N ALA A 55 -4.64 -10.55 -7.41
CA ALA A 55 -4.88 -9.11 -7.48
C ALA A 55 -4.93 -8.55 -8.92
N ARG A 56 -4.50 -9.32 -9.93
CA ARG A 56 -4.55 -8.92 -11.36
C ARG A 56 -5.83 -9.39 -12.06
N ASN A 57 -6.74 -10.07 -11.37
CA ASN A 57 -7.93 -10.61 -11.99
C ASN A 57 -9.01 -9.52 -12.11
N ASN A 58 -9.16 -8.96 -13.31
CA ASN A 58 -10.14 -7.90 -13.60
C ASN A 58 -11.58 -8.33 -13.29
N LYS A 59 -11.95 -9.59 -13.56
CA LYS A 59 -13.31 -10.09 -13.27
C LYS A 59 -13.61 -10.08 -11.78
N THR A 60 -12.61 -10.44 -10.96
CA THR A 60 -12.74 -10.39 -9.50
C THR A 60 -12.82 -8.96 -9.00
N ALA A 61 -12.01 -8.05 -9.58
CA ALA A 61 -12.03 -6.64 -9.22
C ALA A 61 -13.38 -5.97 -9.53
N GLU A 62 -13.94 -6.23 -10.72
CA GLU A 62 -15.25 -5.70 -11.12
C GLU A 62 -16.38 -6.24 -10.21
N ARG A 63 -16.38 -7.55 -9.94
CA ARG A 63 -17.35 -8.13 -9.01
C ARG A 63 -17.23 -7.55 -7.61
N LEU A 64 -16.00 -7.37 -7.11
CA LEU A 64 -15.75 -6.76 -5.80
C LEU A 64 -16.32 -5.34 -5.76
N TRP A 65 -16.06 -4.53 -6.79
CA TRP A 65 -16.57 -3.18 -6.90
C TRP A 65 -18.09 -3.11 -6.89
N ASN A 66 -18.76 -3.98 -7.67
CA ASN A 66 -20.23 -4.02 -7.73
C ASN A 66 -20.84 -4.35 -6.37
N VAL A 67 -20.32 -5.38 -5.68
CA VAL A 67 -20.80 -5.74 -4.33
C VAL A 67 -20.54 -4.61 -3.34
N SER A 68 -19.37 -3.96 -3.39
CA SER A 68 -19.09 -2.80 -2.54
C SER A 68 -20.07 -1.63 -2.77
N CYS A 69 -20.44 -1.37 -4.04
CA CYS A 69 -21.42 -0.35 -4.38
C CYS A 69 -22.83 -0.71 -3.85
N GLU A 70 -23.25 -1.97 -3.97
CA GLU A 70 -24.51 -2.46 -3.41
C GLU A 70 -24.57 -2.30 -1.88
N LEU A 71 -23.49 -2.66 -1.18
CA LEU A 71 -23.40 -2.54 0.28
C LEU A 71 -23.47 -1.08 0.76
N LEU A 72 -22.91 -0.16 -0.02
CA LEU A 72 -22.90 1.27 0.30
C LEU A 72 -24.11 2.03 -0.27
N GLY A 73 -24.95 1.38 -1.09
CA GLY A 73 -26.05 2.03 -1.79
C GLY A 73 -25.61 3.09 -2.81
N ILE A 74 -24.36 3.01 -3.30
CA ILE A 74 -23.77 3.98 -4.22
C ILE A 74 -24.01 3.53 -5.66
N ARG A 75 -24.42 4.43 -6.54
CA ARG A 75 -24.45 4.19 -8.00
C ARG A 75 -23.25 4.85 -8.64
N TRP A 76 -22.43 4.05 -9.31
CA TRP A 76 -21.37 4.53 -10.19
C TRP A 76 -21.88 4.52 -11.64
N GLN A 77 -21.72 5.64 -12.35
CA GLN A 77 -22.02 5.82 -13.78
C GLN A 77 -20.74 5.76 -14.61
#